data_AF-A0A0A2B476-F1
#
_entry.id   AF-A0A0A2B476-F1
#
_cell.length_a   1.000
_cell.length_b   1.000
_cell.length_c   1.000
_cell.angle_alpha   90.00
_cell.angle_beta   90.00
_cell.angle_gamma   90.00
#
_symmetry.space_group_name_H-M   'P 1'
#
loop_
_entity.id
_entity.type
_entity.pdbx_description
1 polymer ?
#
loop_
_entity_poly.entity_id
_entity_poly.type
_entity_poly.pdbx_seq_one_letter_code
_entity_poly.pdbx_strand_id
1 'polypeptide(L)'
;MINNVLKNFCLITFALIAPITLPAGGIQKSFNHNEFPKNKNEIILSSNISLYSCPEIYAKELLVLDVGTTLSVLRNWKVSKDETWVRVELYSNKFLDDPNKISKGWIKM
;
A
#
# COMPACT_ATOMS: atom_id res chain seq x y z
N MET A 1 -56.86 13.40 -4.21
CA MET A 1 -55.84 14.44 -3.96
C MET A 1 -54.78 14.05 -2.92
N ILE A 2 -55.10 13.18 -1.94
CA ILE A 2 -54.20 12.78 -0.84
C ILE A 2 -52.89 12.15 -1.32
N ASN A 3 -52.92 11.36 -2.41
CA ASN A 3 -51.74 10.66 -2.93
C ASN A 3 -50.67 11.60 -3.48
N ASN A 4 -51.05 12.73 -4.08
CA ASN A 4 -50.09 13.70 -4.59
C ASN A 4 -49.43 14.48 -3.44
N VAL A 5 -50.19 14.79 -2.38
CA VAL A 5 -49.65 15.44 -1.19
C VAL A 5 -48.68 14.50 -0.48
N LEU A 6 -49.05 13.23 -0.31
CA LEU A 6 -48.18 12.22 0.31
C LEU A 6 -46.93 11.93 -0.53
N LYS A 7 -47.07 11.85 -1.86
CA LYS A 7 -45.94 11.68 -2.79
C LYS A 7 -44.99 12.87 -2.73
N ASN A 8 -45.51 14.09 -2.73
CA ASN A 8 -44.69 15.30 -2.65
C ASN A 8 -43.99 15.42 -1.30
N PHE A 9 -44.69 15.12 -0.21
CA PHE A 9 -44.10 15.10 1.13
C PHE A 9 -42.98 14.07 1.26
N CYS A 10 -43.18 12.87 0.70
CA CYS A 10 -42.17 11.82 0.69
C CYS A 10 -40.93 12.23 -0.13
N LEU A 11 -41.13 12.79 -1.34
CA LEU A 11 -40.05 13.30 -2.18
C LEU A 11 -39.24 14.41 -1.48
N ILE A 12 -39.91 15.35 -0.82
CA ILE A 12 -39.27 16.42 -0.06
C ILE A 12 -38.44 15.84 1.09
N THR A 13 -39.01 14.89 1.85
CA THR A 13 -38.34 14.25 2.97
C THR A 13 -37.09 13.49 2.53
N PHE A 14 -37.16 12.73 1.43
CA PHE A 14 -35.98 12.05 0.86
C PHE A 14 -34.93 13.05 0.37
N ALA A 15 -35.33 14.13 -0.31
CA ALA A 15 -34.39 15.15 -0.80
C ALA A 15 -33.65 15.88 0.32
N LEU A 16 -34.31 16.13 1.46
CA LEU A 16 -33.71 16.82 2.61
C LEU A 16 -32.82 15.91 3.46
N ILE A 17 -33.22 14.66 3.66
CA ILE A 17 -32.56 13.77 4.64
C ILE A 17 -31.50 12.88 3.97
N ALA A 18 -31.74 12.39 2.76
CA ALA A 18 -30.81 11.47 2.10
C ALA A 18 -29.38 12.01 1.96
N PRO A 19 -29.14 13.30 1.62
CA PRO A 19 -27.78 13.83 1.52
C PRO A 19 -27.01 13.88 2.85
N ILE A 20 -27.73 13.96 3.97
CA ILE A 20 -27.16 14.07 5.32
C ILE A 20 -26.92 12.67 5.92
N THR A 21 -27.77 11.70 5.58
CA THR A 21 -27.70 10.34 6.14
C THR A 21 -26.87 9.38 5.29
N LEU A 22 -26.64 9.68 4.01
CA LEU A 22 -25.70 8.92 3.21
C LEU A 22 -24.29 9.25 3.68
N PRO A 23 -23.52 8.28 4.20
CA PRO A 23 -22.10 8.48 4.42
C PRO A 23 -21.54 8.96 3.08
N ALA A 24 -20.85 10.10 3.07
CA ALA A 24 -20.17 10.57 1.88
C ALA A 24 -19.42 9.38 1.30
N GLY A 25 -19.80 8.95 0.08
CA GLY A 25 -19.32 7.76 -0.60
C GLY A 25 -17.84 7.84 -0.99
N GLY A 26 -17.00 8.46 -0.16
CA GLY A 26 -15.60 8.13 -0.10
C GLY A 26 -15.53 6.68 0.31
N ILE A 27 -15.07 5.84 -0.63
CA ILE A 27 -14.67 4.47 -0.34
C ILE A 27 -13.79 4.54 0.91
N GLN A 28 -14.34 4.15 2.08
CA GLN A 28 -13.50 3.77 3.19
C GLN A 28 -12.88 2.47 2.71
N LYS A 29 -11.77 2.62 1.99
CA LYS A 29 -10.77 1.59 1.88
C LYS A 29 -10.34 1.42 3.33
N SER A 30 -11.08 0.60 4.08
CA SER A 30 -10.50 -0.15 5.16
C SER A 30 -9.41 -0.92 4.44
N PHE A 31 -8.24 -0.30 4.36
CA PHE A 31 -7.03 -1.05 4.44
C PHE A 31 -7.27 -1.83 5.74
N ASN A 32 -7.75 -3.06 5.61
CA ASN A 32 -7.12 -4.17 6.29
C ASN A 32 -5.64 -4.03 5.91
N HIS A 33 -5.00 -3.08 6.57
CA HIS A 33 -3.63 -3.14 6.94
C HIS A 33 -3.66 -4.44 7.72
N ASN A 34 -3.36 -5.54 7.03
CA ASN A 34 -2.82 -6.72 7.70
C ASN A 34 -1.86 -6.11 8.69
N GLU A 35 -2.22 -6.17 9.98
CA GLU A 35 -1.38 -5.67 11.05
C GLU A 35 -0.11 -6.49 10.90
N PHE A 36 0.85 -5.93 10.16
CA PHE A 36 2.14 -6.55 10.01
C PHE A 36 2.66 -6.61 11.45
N PRO A 37 2.98 -7.81 11.95
CA PRO A 37 3.39 -7.95 13.33
C PRO A 37 4.51 -6.94 13.56
N LYS A 38 4.28 -6.09 14.57
CA LYS A 38 5.04 -4.89 14.92
C LYS A 38 6.48 -5.17 15.39
N ASN A 39 7.06 -6.30 14.96
CA ASN A 39 8.28 -6.82 15.53
C ASN A 39 9.25 -7.22 14.42
N LYS A 40 10.21 -6.31 14.16
CA LYS A 40 11.52 -6.57 13.55
C LYS A 40 11.49 -7.30 12.21
N ASN A 41 10.96 -6.61 11.22
CA ASN A 41 11.04 -6.99 9.81
C ASN A 41 12.38 -6.56 9.17
N GLU A 42 13.46 -6.49 9.94
CA GLU A 42 14.77 -6.11 9.39
C GLU A 42 15.48 -7.36 8.86
N ILE A 43 15.95 -7.30 7.61
CA ILE A 43 16.77 -8.34 6.99
C ILE A 43 18.13 -7.76 6.65
N ILE A 44 19.17 -8.59 6.78
CA ILE A 44 20.52 -8.25 6.34
C ILE A 44 20.81 -9.11 5.12
N LEU A 45 21.23 -8.48 4.03
CA LEU A 45 21.56 -9.19 2.81
C LEU A 45 22.82 -10.05 2.99
N SER A 46 22.73 -11.33 2.66
CA SER A 46 23.85 -12.28 2.64
C SER A 46 24.55 -12.36 1.28
N SER A 47 23.96 -11.78 0.24
CA SER A 47 24.51 -11.68 -1.12
C SER A 47 24.16 -10.33 -1.75
N ASN A 48 24.87 -9.96 -2.83
CA ASN A 48 24.52 -8.78 -3.59
C ASN A 48 23.23 -9.05 -4.36
N ILE A 49 22.22 -8.17 -4.20
CA ILE A 49 20.89 -8.33 -4.79
C ILE A 49 20.45 -7.02 -5.40
N SER A 50 19.79 -7.13 -6.55
CA SER A 50 19.19 -6.00 -7.25
C SER A 50 17.82 -5.63 -6.67
N LEU A 51 17.59 -4.33 -6.52
CA LEU A 51 16.31 -3.73 -6.16
C LEU A 51 15.51 -3.44 -7.44
N TYR A 52 14.27 -3.91 -7.52
CA TYR A 52 13.41 -3.79 -8.70
C TYR A 52 12.22 -2.85 -8.47
N SER A 53 11.68 -2.28 -9.56
CA SER A 53 10.51 -1.39 -9.51
C SER A 53 9.19 -2.12 -9.20
N CYS A 54 9.05 -3.36 -9.66
CA CYS A 54 7.85 -4.19 -9.51
C CYS A 54 8.23 -5.67 -9.32
N PRO A 55 7.33 -6.50 -8.76
CA PRO A 55 7.57 -7.92 -8.51
C PRO A 55 7.39 -8.76 -9.79
N GLU A 56 8.20 -8.48 -10.81
CA GLU A 56 8.17 -9.13 -12.12
C GLU A 56 9.58 -9.47 -12.61
N ILE A 57 9.70 -10.53 -13.42
CA ILE A 57 10.99 -11.04 -13.93
C ILE A 57 11.70 -10.01 -14.81
N TYR A 58 10.95 -9.20 -15.57
CA TYR A 58 11.48 -8.19 -16.49
C TYR A 58 11.39 -6.76 -15.93
N ALA A 59 11.23 -6.63 -14.61
CA ALA A 59 11.15 -5.35 -13.95
C ALA A 59 12.45 -4.54 -14.12
N LYS A 60 12.32 -3.22 -14.20
CA LYS A 60 13.48 -2.34 -14.24
C LYS A 60 14.25 -2.43 -12.93
N GLU A 61 15.54 -2.70 -13.04
CA GLU A 61 16.48 -2.61 -11.94
C GLU A 61 16.70 -1.15 -11.55
N LEU A 62 16.53 -0.86 -10.27
CA LEU A 62 16.64 0.47 -9.69
C LEU A 62 18.03 0.71 -9.09
N LEU A 63 18.54 -0.26 -8.34
CA LEU A 63 19.77 -0.13 -7.57
C LEU A 63 20.31 -1.51 -7.18
N VAL A 64 21.63 -1.72 -7.24
CA VAL A 64 22.29 -2.92 -6.73
C VAL A 64 22.61 -2.70 -5.25
N LEU A 65 22.24 -3.66 -4.40
CA LEU A 65 22.52 -3.66 -2.97
C LEU A 65 23.67 -4.59 -2.66
N ASP A 66 24.59 -4.10 -1.83
CA ASP A 66 25.73 -4.87 -1.37
C ASP A 66 25.36 -5.78 -0.18
N VAL A 67 26.13 -6.85 -0.04
CA VAL A 67 26.20 -7.69 1.16
C VAL A 67 26.29 -6.84 2.43
N GLY A 68 25.55 -7.25 3.46
CA GLY A 68 25.54 -6.58 4.75
C GLY A 68 24.60 -5.38 4.84
N THR A 69 23.95 -4.99 3.73
CA THR A 69 22.93 -3.92 3.76
C THR A 69 21.73 -4.35 4.59
N THR A 70 21.34 -3.53 5.55
CA THR A 70 20.12 -3.71 6.36
C THR A 70 18.91 -3.10 5.67
N LEU A 71 17.83 -3.87 5.58
CA LEU A 71 16.59 -3.50 4.92
C LEU A 71 15.40 -3.76 5.83
N SER A 72 14.39 -2.90 5.75
CA SER A 72 13.11 -3.09 6.44
C SER A 72 12.08 -3.69 5.48
N VAL A 73 11.52 -4.84 5.82
CA VAL A 73 10.49 -5.54 5.05
C VAL A 73 9.13 -4.88 5.26
N LEU A 74 8.59 -4.30 4.18
CA LEU A 74 7.29 -3.65 4.16
C LEU A 74 6.15 -4.60 3.80
N ARG A 75 6.38 -5.52 2.86
CA ARG A 75 5.34 -6.44 2.37
C ARG A 75 5.95 -7.65 1.68
N ASN A 76 5.29 -8.80 1.82
CA ASN A 76 5.60 -10.00 1.04
C ASN A 76 4.54 -10.20 -0.06
N TRP A 77 4.97 -10.65 -1.23
CA TRP A 77 4.14 -10.96 -2.38
C TRP A 77 4.53 -12.33 -2.91
N LYS A 78 3.64 -13.31 -2.73
CA LYS A 78 3.87 -14.68 -3.18
C LYS A 78 3.22 -14.86 -4.55
N VAL A 79 4.02 -15.09 -5.58
CA VAL A 79 3.53 -15.34 -6.96
C VAL A 79 3.21 -16.82 -7.13
N SER A 80 4.10 -17.70 -6.66
CA SER A 80 3.94 -19.15 -6.74
C SER A 80 4.51 -19.83 -5.49
N LYS A 81 4.62 -21.17 -5.47
CA LYS A 81 5.27 -21.87 -4.35
C LYS A 81 6.74 -21.51 -4.21
N ASP A 82 7.40 -21.25 -5.33
CA ASP A 82 8.85 -21.07 -5.41
C ASP A 82 9.26 -19.61 -5.69
N GLU A 83 8.30 -18.73 -5.97
CA GLU A 83 8.56 -17.32 -6.25
C GLU A 83 7.88 -16.41 -5.22
N THR A 84 8.72 -15.82 -4.36
CA THR A 84 8.31 -14.82 -3.38
C THR A 84 9.10 -13.54 -3.61
N TRP A 85 8.37 -12.43 -3.69
CA TRP A 85 8.91 -11.09 -3.79
C TRP A 85 8.69 -10.36 -2.49
N VAL A 86 9.67 -9.58 -2.06
CA VAL A 86 9.61 -8.82 -0.82
C VAL A 86 9.82 -7.35 -1.14
N ARG A 87 8.85 -6.52 -0.76
CA ARG A 87 8.99 -5.08 -0.82
C ARG A 87 9.78 -4.63 0.40
N VAL A 88 10.89 -3.96 0.15
CA VAL A 88 11.83 -3.51 1.16
C VAL A 88 11.99 -1.99 1.13
N GLU A 89 12.34 -1.43 2.28
CA GLU A 89 12.77 -0.06 2.46
C GLU A 89 14.22 -0.06 2.96
N LEU A 90 15.06 0.70 2.28
CA LEU A 90 16.44 0.97 2.66
C LEU A 90 16.44 1.87 3.89
N TYR A 91 17.37 1.61 4.81
CA TYR A 91 17.62 2.55 5.89
C TYR A 91 18.06 3.89 5.28
N SER A 92 17.28 4.95 5.53
CA SER A 92 17.58 6.31 5.08
C SER A 92 17.38 7.29 6.22
N ASN A 93 18.29 8.25 6.31
CA ASN A 93 18.16 9.39 7.19
C ASN A 93 17.50 10.53 6.42
N LYS A 94 16.22 10.78 6.72
CA LYS A 94 15.40 11.82 6.07
C LYS A 94 15.99 13.23 6.12
N PHE A 95 16.94 13.51 7.02
CA PHE A 95 17.58 14.82 7.13
C PHE A 95 18.85 14.95 6.28
N LEU A 96 19.53 13.84 5.98
CA LEU A 96 20.81 13.84 5.27
C LEU A 96 20.70 13.30 3.84
N ASP A 97 19.72 12.45 3.56
CA ASP A 97 19.55 11.82 2.26
C ASP A 97 18.81 12.74 1.26
N ASP A 98 19.19 12.62 -0.02
CA ASP A 98 18.52 13.28 -1.13
C ASP A 98 17.04 12.85 -1.19
N PRO A 99 16.07 13.79 -1.26
CA PRO A 99 14.66 13.45 -1.41
C PRO A 99 14.34 12.59 -2.64
N ASN A 100 15.19 12.63 -3.68
CA ASN A 100 15.05 11.82 -4.89
C ASN A 100 15.76 10.46 -4.80
N LYS A 101 16.44 10.15 -3.70
CA LYS A 101 17.11 8.86 -3.50
C LYS A 101 16.09 7.73 -3.47
N ILE A 102 16.39 6.68 -4.21
CA ILE A 102 15.58 5.47 -4.19
C ILE A 102 15.71 4.82 -2.81
N SER A 103 14.62 4.82 -2.06
CA SER A 103 14.55 4.25 -0.71
C SER A 103 13.73 2.95 -0.65
N LYS A 104 12.98 2.62 -1.69
CA LYS A 104 12.04 1.48 -1.70
C LYS A 104 12.10 0.74 -3.01
N GLY A 105 11.90 -0.57 -2.94
CA GLY A 105 11.71 -1.41 -4.11
C GLY A 105 11.43 -2.86 -3.73
N TRP A 106 11.53 -3.73 -4.72
CA TRP A 106 11.26 -5.16 -4.59
C TRP A 106 12.54 -5.96 -4.72
N ILE A 107 12.70 -6.97 -3.89
CA ILE A 107 13.74 -7.99 -4.02
C ILE A 107 13.09 -9.35 -4.27
N LYS A 108 13.77 -10.18 -5.06
CA LYS A 108 13.41 -11.59 -5.21
C LYS A 108 14.09 -12.37 -4.07
N MET A 109 13.29 -13.15 -3.33
CA MET A 109 13.76 -13.96 -2.21
C MET A 109 14.02 -15.40 -2.65
#